data_AF-A0A8T6SBN9-F1
#
_entry.id   AF-A0A8T6SBN9-F1
#
_cell.length_a   1.000
_cell.length_b   1.000
_cell.length_c   1.000
_cell.angle_alpha   90.00
_cell.angle_beta   90.00
_cell.angle_gamma   90.00
#
_symmetry.space_group_name_H-M   'P 1'
#
loop_
_entity.id
_entity.type
_entity.pdbx_description
1 polymer ?
#
loop_
_entity_poly.entity_id
_entity_poly.type
_entity_poly.pdbx_seq_one_letter_code
_entity_poly.pdbx_strand_id
1 'polypeptide(L)'
;NGEIIEKSFSIMEEPINKRFIKYVLPPPGGVDITAADTLVGIGRGIKDESNMPMVKELAEKLGGVLACSRPIVDKGWLATDRQVGSSGKTVKPKLYIAIGISGAFQHVLGMKNSDLIIAVNKDPNAPIFNFSDYGVVEDLFKIVSPLKEKIVELK
;
A
#
# COMPACT_ATOMS: atom_id res chain seq x y z
N ASN A 1 30.83 -35.87 57.13
CA ASN A 1 31.90 -35.56 56.16
C ASN A 1 31.30 -35.58 54.77
N GLY A 2 30.89 -34.42 54.25
CA GLY A 2 30.43 -34.30 52.87
C GLY A 2 31.61 -33.88 52.00
N GLU A 3 31.84 -34.59 50.90
CA GLU A 3 32.79 -34.20 49.86
C GLU A 3 32.11 -33.24 48.88
N ILE A 4 32.73 -32.09 48.64
CA ILE A 4 32.32 -31.17 47.58
C ILE A 4 33.07 -31.60 46.31
N ILE A 5 32.31 -32.04 45.30
CA ILE A 5 32.84 -32.36 43.98
C ILE A 5 32.46 -31.22 43.03
N GLU A 6 33.44 -30.41 42.66
CA GLU A 6 33.28 -29.44 41.56
C GLU A 6 33.34 -30.18 40.22
N LYS A 7 32.23 -30.17 39.49
CA LYS A 7 32.20 -30.53 38.07
C LYS A 7 32.26 -29.27 37.24
N SER A 8 33.29 -29.16 36.40
CA SER A 8 33.36 -28.13 35.36
C SER A 8 32.26 -28.38 34.32
N PHE A 9 31.26 -27.52 34.28
CA PHE A 9 30.28 -27.51 33.21
C PHE A 9 30.83 -26.65 32.07
N SER A 10 31.26 -27.28 30.98
CA SER A 10 31.48 -26.57 29.73
C SER A 10 30.12 -26.25 29.15
N ILE A 11 29.70 -24.97 29.22
CA ILE A 11 28.58 -24.51 28.41
C ILE A 11 29.02 -24.72 26.96
N MET A 12 28.52 -25.79 26.32
CA MET A 12 28.58 -25.88 24.87
C MET A 12 27.74 -24.71 24.38
N GLU A 13 28.38 -23.70 23.80
CA GLU A 13 27.68 -22.59 23.15
C GLU A 13 26.60 -23.19 22.24
N GLU A 14 25.34 -22.83 22.49
CA GLU A 14 24.26 -23.23 21.59
C GLU A 14 24.64 -22.81 20.16
N PRO A 15 24.41 -23.66 19.15
CA PRO A 15 24.74 -23.29 17.78
C PRO A 15 23.86 -22.09 17.38
N ILE A 16 24.48 -20.90 17.35
CA ILE A 16 23.85 -19.67 16.88
C ILE A 16 23.68 -19.81 15.37
N ASN A 17 22.60 -20.48 14.95
CA ASN A 17 22.29 -20.74 13.54
C ASN A 17 21.92 -19.46 12.76
N LYS A 18 21.92 -18.29 13.40
CA LYS A 18 21.61 -17.00 12.78
C LYS A 18 22.53 -15.91 13.32
N ARG A 19 23.45 -15.44 12.46
CA ARG A 19 24.30 -14.29 12.73
C ARG A 19 23.67 -13.05 12.10
N PHE A 20 23.37 -12.04 12.93
CA PHE A 20 23.01 -10.72 12.43
C PHE A 20 24.20 -10.14 11.64
N ILE A 21 23.98 -9.78 10.37
CA ILE A 21 25.05 -9.25 9.50
C ILE A 21 25.06 -7.72 9.55
N LYS A 22 23.95 -7.07 9.18
CA LYS A 22 23.80 -5.62 9.19
C LYS A 22 22.34 -5.20 8.99
N TYR A 23 22.03 -3.98 9.40
CA TYR A 23 20.83 -3.29 8.93
C TYR A 23 21.07 -2.74 7.52
N VAL A 24 20.13 -2.96 6.61
CA VAL A 24 20.05 -2.25 5.33
C VAL A 24 18.87 -1.29 5.46
N LEU A 25 19.19 -0.01 5.64
CA LEU A 25 18.16 1.04 5.62
C LEU A 25 17.71 1.26 4.18
N PRO A 26 16.40 1.45 3.92
CA PRO A 26 15.92 1.81 2.60
C PRO A 26 16.56 3.14 2.16
N PRO A 27 16.80 3.36 0.86
CA PRO A 27 17.40 4.59 0.36
C PRO A 27 16.59 5.82 0.82
N PRO A 28 17.24 6.84 1.41
CA PRO A 28 16.58 8.10 1.70
C PRO A 28 16.12 8.74 0.38
N GLY A 29 14.82 8.93 0.22
CA GLY A 29 14.20 9.41 -1.03
C GLY A 29 12.90 8.70 -1.42
N GLY A 30 12.50 7.66 -0.69
CA GLY A 30 11.18 7.03 -0.86
C GLY A 30 10.05 8.04 -0.59
N VAL A 31 9.05 8.09 -1.47
CA VAL A 31 7.87 8.92 -1.25
C VAL A 31 7.11 8.41 -0.03
N ASP A 32 6.99 9.24 1.00
CA ASP A 32 6.23 8.87 2.18
C ASP A 32 4.73 9.10 1.99
N ILE A 33 4.01 8.01 1.75
CA ILE A 33 2.55 8.03 1.59
C ILE A 33 1.80 8.38 2.89
N THR A 34 2.44 8.32 4.06
CA THR A 34 1.75 8.65 5.33
C THR A 34 1.52 10.13 5.53
N ALA A 35 2.36 10.97 4.93
CA ALA A 35 2.30 12.43 5.03
C ALA A 35 1.52 13.09 3.87
N ALA A 36 1.00 12.30 2.92
CA ALA A 36 0.33 12.83 1.74
C ALA A 36 -1.12 13.23 2.05
N ASP A 37 -1.51 14.44 1.63
CA ASP A 37 -2.89 14.94 1.72
C ASP A 37 -3.84 14.23 0.76
N THR A 38 -3.33 13.84 -0.42
CA THR A 38 -4.09 13.12 -1.46
C THR A 38 -3.35 11.85 -1.84
N LEU A 39 -4.05 10.71 -1.81
CA LEU A 39 -3.53 9.43 -2.25
C LEU A 39 -4.39 8.85 -3.36
N VAL A 40 -3.71 8.35 -4.40
CA VAL A 40 -4.35 7.54 -5.45
C VAL A 40 -3.81 6.12 -5.29
N GLY A 41 -4.65 5.24 -4.77
CA GLY A 41 -4.36 3.84 -4.54
C GLY A 41 -4.73 2.98 -5.74
N ILE A 42 -3.84 2.11 -6.16
CA ILE A 42 -4.12 1.12 -7.21
C ILE A 42 -4.14 -0.33 -6.70
N GLY A 43 -4.91 -1.17 -7.37
CA GLY A 43 -4.94 -2.59 -7.07
C GLY A 43 -4.87 -3.48 -8.29
N ARG A 44 -5.11 -4.76 -8.06
CA ARG A 44 -5.05 -5.84 -9.06
C ARG A 44 -5.83 -5.51 -10.34
N GLY A 45 -6.86 -4.66 -10.25
CA GLY A 45 -7.62 -4.18 -11.41
C GLY A 45 -6.79 -3.54 -12.52
N ILE A 46 -5.59 -3.02 -12.23
CA ILE A 46 -4.68 -2.41 -13.22
C ILE A 46 -4.13 -3.41 -14.27
N LYS A 47 -4.24 -4.72 -13.99
CA LYS A 47 -3.86 -5.88 -14.83
C LYS A 47 -2.37 -6.02 -15.14
N ASP A 48 -1.72 -4.97 -15.63
CA ASP A 48 -0.36 -4.93 -16.17
C ASP A 48 0.43 -3.71 -15.68
N GLU A 49 1.75 -3.83 -15.59
CA GLU A 49 2.66 -2.75 -15.16
C GLU A 49 2.68 -1.58 -16.15
N SER A 50 2.56 -1.86 -17.45
CA SER A 50 2.52 -0.84 -18.51
C SER A 50 1.36 0.15 -18.35
N ASN A 51 0.33 -0.20 -17.59
CA ASN A 51 -0.81 0.66 -17.31
C ASN A 51 -0.59 1.59 -16.12
N MET A 52 0.42 1.34 -15.29
CA MET A 52 0.75 2.16 -14.11
C MET A 52 0.92 3.66 -14.41
N PRO A 53 1.58 4.08 -15.51
CA PRO A 53 1.81 5.49 -15.80
C PRO A 53 0.52 6.30 -15.90
N MET A 54 -0.59 5.72 -16.37
CA MET A 54 -1.85 6.46 -16.51
C MET A 54 -2.42 6.90 -15.15
N VAL A 55 -2.26 6.06 -14.13
CA VAL A 55 -2.74 6.37 -12.77
C VAL A 55 -1.74 7.23 -12.03
N LYS A 56 -0.45 7.07 -12.31
CA LYS A 56 0.60 7.96 -11.81
C LYS A 56 0.36 9.40 -12.28
N GLU A 57 0.08 9.59 -13.56
CA GLU A 57 -0.24 10.92 -14.12
C GLU A 57 -1.51 11.51 -13.48
N LEU A 58 -2.53 10.70 -13.21
CA LEU A 58 -3.71 11.14 -12.47
C LEU A 58 -3.34 11.63 -11.05
N ALA A 59 -2.50 10.87 -10.34
CA ALA A 59 -2.03 11.27 -9.01
C ALA A 59 -1.26 12.60 -9.06
N GLU A 60 -0.33 12.74 -10.01
CA GLU A 60 0.43 13.97 -10.23
C GLU A 60 -0.47 15.17 -10.54
N LYS A 61 -1.48 14.99 -11.41
CA LYS A 61 -2.47 16.03 -11.73
C LYS A 61 -3.32 16.43 -10.53
N LEU A 62 -3.58 15.52 -9.59
CA LEU A 62 -4.26 15.81 -8.33
C LEU A 62 -3.34 16.43 -7.26
N GLY A 63 -2.03 16.56 -7.53
CA GLY A 63 -1.05 16.94 -6.50
C GLY A 63 -0.91 15.87 -5.40
N GLY A 64 -1.31 14.64 -5.71
CA GLY A 64 -1.30 13.51 -4.78
C GLY A 64 -0.16 12.54 -5.05
N VAL A 65 -0.11 11.51 -4.22
CA VAL A 65 0.90 10.46 -4.29
C VAL A 65 0.27 9.12 -4.67
N LEU A 66 0.96 8.40 -5.56
CA LEU A 66 0.58 7.03 -5.93
C LEU A 66 0.91 6.05 -4.79
N ALA A 67 -0.11 5.32 -4.34
CA ALA A 67 -0.04 4.23 -3.39
C ALA A 67 -0.61 2.94 -4.00
N CYS A 68 -0.45 1.80 -3.32
CA CYS A 68 -0.95 0.53 -3.85
C CYS A 68 -1.41 -0.47 -2.80
N SER A 69 -2.22 -1.43 -3.25
CA SER A 69 -2.54 -2.63 -2.49
C SER A 69 -1.45 -3.70 -2.65
N ARG A 70 -1.43 -4.67 -1.73
CA ARG A 70 -0.45 -5.77 -1.70
C ARG A 70 -0.24 -6.50 -3.05
N PRO A 71 -1.26 -6.82 -3.86
CA PRO A 71 -1.05 -7.48 -5.16
C PRO A 71 -0.12 -6.74 -6.14
N ILE A 72 0.08 -5.43 -5.97
CA ILE A 72 1.02 -4.63 -6.78
C ILE A 72 2.45 -4.81 -6.30
N VAL A 73 2.64 -4.84 -4.97
CA VAL A 73 3.94 -5.07 -4.32
C VAL A 73 4.41 -6.51 -4.51
N ASP A 74 3.50 -7.48 -4.37
CA ASP A 74 3.80 -8.90 -4.60
C ASP A 74 4.30 -9.16 -6.03
N LYS A 75 3.89 -8.31 -7.00
CA LYS A 75 4.38 -8.34 -8.39
C LYS A 75 5.68 -7.54 -8.62
N GLY A 76 6.15 -6.79 -7.62
CA GLY A 76 7.35 -5.96 -7.70
C GLY A 76 7.18 -4.62 -8.42
N TRP A 77 5.96 -4.22 -8.78
CA TRP A 77 5.71 -3.02 -9.59
C TRP A 77 5.85 -1.71 -8.80
N LEU A 78 5.61 -1.77 -7.49
CA LEU A 78 5.86 -0.67 -6.57
C LEU A 78 6.53 -1.19 -5.31
N ALA A 79 7.36 -0.35 -4.72
CA ALA A 79 8.02 -0.64 -3.45
C ALA A 79 7.00 -0.84 -2.31
N THR A 80 7.36 -1.70 -1.36
CA THR A 80 6.56 -1.97 -0.16
C THR A 80 6.21 -0.69 0.63
N ASP A 81 7.05 0.34 0.55
CA ASP A 81 6.81 1.65 1.20
C ASP A 81 5.61 2.42 0.64
N ARG A 82 5.05 1.99 -0.50
CA ARG A 82 3.81 2.53 -1.08
C ARG A 82 2.60 1.65 -0.79
N GLN A 83 2.78 0.53 -0.08
CA GLN A 83 1.70 -0.38 0.25
C GLN A 83 0.80 0.22 1.33
N VAL A 84 -0.52 0.16 1.11
CA VAL A 84 -1.53 0.51 2.09
C VAL A 84 -2.19 -0.77 2.63
N GLY A 85 -2.37 -0.85 3.94
CA GLY A 85 -3.07 -1.94 4.61
C GLY A 85 -2.35 -2.48 5.84
N SER A 86 -2.87 -3.55 6.44
CA SER A 86 -2.39 -4.13 7.70
C SER A 86 -0.93 -4.62 7.67
N SER A 87 -0.41 -4.94 6.49
CA SER A 87 0.99 -5.34 6.25
C SER A 87 1.82 -4.26 5.54
N GLY A 88 1.22 -3.10 5.29
CA GLY A 88 1.86 -1.92 4.72
C GLY A 88 1.76 -0.75 5.69
N LYS A 89 1.61 0.45 5.15
CA LYS A 89 1.39 1.67 5.93
C LYS A 89 -0.10 1.90 6.18
N THR A 90 -0.38 2.48 7.34
CA THR A 90 -1.69 3.10 7.63
C THR A 90 -1.59 4.58 7.26
N VAL A 91 -2.58 5.07 6.52
CA VAL A 91 -2.62 6.42 5.97
C VAL A 91 -3.92 7.11 6.39
N LYS A 92 -3.87 8.44 6.47
CA LYS A 92 -5.03 9.28 6.80
C LYS A 92 -5.07 10.55 5.93
N PRO A 93 -5.12 10.41 4.59
CA PRO A 93 -5.21 11.57 3.70
C PRO A 93 -6.58 12.24 3.81
N LYS A 94 -6.65 13.48 3.32
CA LYS A 94 -7.92 14.18 3.07
C LYS A 94 -8.70 13.53 1.94
N LEU A 95 -8.00 13.00 0.92
CA LEU A 95 -8.59 12.31 -0.21
C LEU A 95 -7.87 11.00 -0.50
N TYR A 96 -8.61 9.90 -0.54
CA TYR A 96 -8.14 8.59 -0.99
C TYR A 96 -8.97 8.10 -2.18
N ILE A 97 -8.33 7.89 -3.33
CA ILE A 97 -8.98 7.33 -4.52
C ILE A 97 -8.52 5.88 -4.71
N ALA A 98 -9.42 4.92 -4.55
CA ALA A 98 -9.18 3.49 -4.71
C ALA A 98 -9.54 3.02 -6.14
N ILE A 99 -8.53 2.84 -6.99
CA ILE A 99 -8.71 2.46 -8.41
C ILE A 99 -8.40 0.97 -8.60
N GLY A 100 -9.43 0.19 -8.92
CA GLY A 100 -9.28 -1.25 -9.17
C GLY A 100 -8.87 -2.05 -7.93
N ILE A 101 -9.22 -1.57 -6.73
CA ILE A 101 -9.00 -2.23 -5.44
C ILE A 101 -10.30 -2.92 -5.00
N SER A 102 -10.22 -4.19 -4.59
CA SER A 102 -11.41 -4.95 -4.15
C SER A 102 -11.89 -4.57 -2.75
N GLY A 103 -11.02 -4.01 -1.90
CA GLY A 103 -11.36 -3.66 -0.52
C GLY A 103 -11.29 -4.83 0.45
N ALA A 104 -10.33 -5.75 0.26
CA ALA A 104 -10.03 -6.75 1.28
C ALA A 104 -9.81 -6.08 2.64
N PHE A 105 -10.30 -6.68 3.72
CA PHE A 105 -10.25 -6.11 5.07
C PHE A 105 -8.86 -5.58 5.46
N GLN A 106 -7.80 -6.31 5.07
CA GLN A 106 -6.42 -5.91 5.28
C GLN A 106 -6.07 -4.57 4.63
N HIS A 107 -6.55 -4.30 3.41
CA HIS A 107 -6.34 -3.02 2.73
C HIS A 107 -7.11 -1.90 3.43
N VAL A 108 -8.39 -2.15 3.72
CA VAL A 108 -9.31 -1.18 4.33
C VAL A 108 -8.80 -0.70 5.68
N LEU A 109 -8.25 -1.59 6.51
CA LEU A 109 -7.65 -1.20 7.81
C LEU A 109 -6.60 -0.09 7.69
N GLY A 110 -5.88 -0.03 6.56
CA GLY A 110 -4.85 0.97 6.33
C GLY A 110 -5.35 2.31 5.81
N MET A 111 -6.60 2.44 5.36
CA MET A 111 -7.11 3.67 4.72
C MET A 111 -8.51 4.12 5.15
N LYS A 112 -9.22 3.32 5.95
CA LYS A 112 -10.60 3.60 6.40
C LYS A 112 -10.78 4.93 7.15
N ASN A 113 -9.69 5.51 7.65
CA ASN A 113 -9.73 6.76 8.42
C ASN A 113 -9.49 7.99 7.53
N SER A 114 -9.38 7.83 6.20
CA SER A 114 -9.28 8.95 5.26
C SER A 114 -10.56 9.80 5.33
N ASP A 115 -10.44 11.12 5.16
CA ASP A 115 -11.60 12.01 5.29
C ASP A 115 -12.60 11.84 4.14
N LEU A 116 -12.10 11.53 2.93
CA LEU A 116 -12.90 11.25 1.74
C LEU A 116 -12.34 10.06 0.97
N ILE A 117 -13.17 9.06 0.71
CA ILE A 117 -12.84 7.83 0.00
C ILE A 117 -13.68 7.71 -1.28
N ILE A 118 -13.01 7.68 -2.43
CA ILE A 118 -13.63 7.46 -3.74
C ILE A 118 -13.17 6.10 -4.27
N ALA A 119 -14.08 5.21 -4.66
CA ALA A 119 -13.75 3.91 -5.21
C ALA A 119 -14.18 3.76 -6.68
N VAL A 120 -13.30 3.22 -7.51
CA VAL A 120 -13.58 2.84 -8.90
C VAL A 120 -13.34 1.34 -9.05
N ASN A 121 -14.39 0.59 -9.35
CA ASN A 121 -14.29 -0.85 -9.55
C ASN A 121 -15.33 -1.33 -10.57
N LYS A 122 -14.94 -2.25 -11.45
CA LYS A 122 -15.86 -2.86 -12.42
C LYS A 122 -16.90 -3.79 -11.78
N ASP A 123 -16.59 -4.32 -10.60
CA ASP A 123 -17.47 -5.24 -9.86
C ASP A 123 -18.34 -4.44 -8.89
N PRO A 124 -19.67 -4.33 -9.11
CA PRO A 124 -20.58 -3.60 -8.23
C PRO A 124 -20.63 -4.18 -6.80
N ASN A 125 -20.22 -5.44 -6.62
CA ASN A 125 -20.25 -6.11 -5.32
C ASN A 125 -18.91 -6.03 -4.59
N ALA A 126 -17.96 -5.22 -5.08
CA ALA A 126 -16.65 -5.10 -4.47
C ALA A 126 -16.77 -4.55 -3.03
N PRO A 127 -16.18 -5.23 -2.01
CA PRO A 127 -16.23 -4.80 -0.62
C PRO A 127 -15.75 -3.37 -0.35
N ILE A 128 -14.91 -2.80 -1.22
CA ILE A 128 -14.44 -1.42 -1.11
C ILE A 128 -15.59 -0.41 -1.05
N PHE A 129 -16.72 -0.69 -1.69
CA PHE A 129 -17.86 0.22 -1.71
C PHE A 129 -18.53 0.38 -0.35
N ASN A 130 -18.39 -0.59 0.56
CA ASN A 130 -18.89 -0.47 1.93
C ASN A 130 -18.10 0.54 2.77
N PHE A 131 -16.93 0.98 2.27
CA PHE A 131 -16.02 1.89 2.95
C PHE A 131 -15.74 3.15 2.13
N SER A 132 -16.43 3.36 1.01
CA SER A 132 -16.27 4.54 0.16
C SER A 132 -17.44 5.49 0.33
N ASP A 133 -17.15 6.78 0.37
CA ASP A 133 -18.16 7.84 0.32
C ASP A 133 -18.76 7.97 -1.09
N TYR A 134 -17.93 7.76 -2.12
CA TYR A 134 -18.36 7.74 -3.52
C TYR A 134 -17.88 6.48 -4.22
N GLY A 135 -18.77 5.80 -4.94
CA GLY A 135 -18.46 4.59 -5.70
C GLY A 135 -18.80 4.77 -7.19
N VAL A 136 -17.88 4.36 -8.07
CA VAL A 136 -18.08 4.30 -9.52
C VAL A 136 -17.95 2.85 -9.97
N VAL A 137 -19.04 2.32 -10.54
CA VAL A 137 -19.09 0.96 -11.09
C VAL A 137 -18.77 1.01 -12.59
N GLU A 138 -17.49 0.95 -12.95
CA GLU A 138 -17.04 0.95 -14.34
C GLU A 138 -15.60 0.42 -14.44
N ASP A 139 -15.15 0.10 -15.65
CA ASP A 139 -13.75 -0.17 -15.93
C ASP A 139 -12.89 1.08 -15.63
N LEU A 140 -11.83 0.89 -14.84
CA LEU A 140 -10.87 1.93 -14.51
C LEU A 140 -10.25 2.57 -15.76
N PHE A 141 -10.04 1.81 -16.84
CA PHE A 141 -9.43 2.33 -18.07
C PHE A 141 -10.32 3.35 -18.77
N LYS A 142 -11.64 3.24 -18.61
CA LYS A 142 -12.59 4.20 -19.15
C LYS A 142 -12.78 5.42 -18.27
N ILE A 143 -12.57 5.29 -16.96
CA ILE A 143 -12.78 6.39 -15.99
C ILE A 143 -11.55 7.25 -15.79
N VAL A 144 -10.35 6.66 -15.76
CA VAL A 144 -9.13 7.39 -15.43
C VAL A 144 -8.81 8.48 -16.46
N SER A 145 -9.00 8.22 -17.76
CA SER A 145 -8.71 9.21 -18.80
C SER A 145 -9.66 10.43 -18.76
N PRO A 146 -10.99 10.28 -18.76
CA PRO A 146 -11.91 11.41 -18.61
C PRO A 146 -11.73 12.17 -17.29
N LEU A 147 -11.43 11.46 -16.20
CA LEU A 147 -11.18 12.10 -14.91
C LEU A 147 -9.94 13.00 -14.97
N LYS A 148 -8.85 12.51 -15.58
CA LYS A 148 -7.63 13.31 -15.82
C LYS A 148 -7.91 14.56 -16.64
N GLU A 149 -8.72 14.45 -17.69
CA GLU A 149 -9.07 15.59 -18.57
C GLU A 149 -9.88 16.64 -17.80
N LYS A 150 -10.92 16.21 -17.08
CA LYS A 150 -11.76 17.10 -16.27
C LYS A 150 -10.99 17.82 -15.17
N ILE A 151 -10.01 17.16 -14.53
CA ILE A 151 -9.16 17.80 -13.52
C ILE A 151 -8.33 18.94 -14.14
N VAL A 152 -7.87 18.78 -15.39
CA VAL A 152 -7.12 19.84 -16.07
C VAL A 152 -8.03 21.00 -16.47
N GLU A 153 -9.25 20.72 -16.93
CA GLU A 153 -10.22 21.77 -17.29
C GLU A 153 -10.68 22.62 -16.09
N LEU A 154 -10.72 22.03 -14.89
CA LEU A 154 -11.16 22.70 -13.67
C LEU A 154 -10.06 23.48 -12.94
N LYS A 155 -8.81 23.36 -13.39
CA LYS A 155 -7.63 24.06 -12.84
C LYS A 155 -7.28 25.28 -13.68
#